data_AF-A0A0J7JU61-F1
#
_entry.id   AF-A0A0J7JU61-F1
#
_cell.length_a   1.000
_cell.length_b   1.000
_cell.length_c   1.000
_cell.angle_alpha   90.00
_cell.angle_beta   90.00
_cell.angle_gamma   90.00
#
_symmetry.space_group_name_H-M   'P 1'
#
loop_
_entity.id
_entity.type
_entity.pdbx_description
1 polymer ?
#
loop_
_entity_poly.entity_id
_entity_poly.type
_entity_poly.pdbx_seq_one_letter_code
_entity_poly.pdbx_strand_id
1 'polypeptide(L)'
;NVMQSVQGSYVADLSTHYKVLLLYTDIIEPQIVGDVTAPLLRIVSVSGQDGELVSAQYERPHYLPVSRKTIDTIEMNIRLHTGELVPFERGRSYVKLHFRQKFLS
;
A
#
# COMPACT_ATOMS: atom_id res chain seq x y z
N ASN A 1 -31.06 27.88 3.03
CA ASN A 1 -30.71 26.64 2.31
C ASN A 1 -29.89 25.76 3.24
N VAL A 2 -30.56 24.80 3.89
CA VAL A 2 -29.91 23.85 4.80
C VAL A 2 -29.59 22.60 3.99
N MET A 3 -28.32 22.23 3.93
CA MET A 3 -27.90 20.96 3.32
C MET A 3 -28.40 19.81 4.19
N GLN A 4 -29.36 19.04 3.69
CA GLN A 4 -29.74 17.76 4.28
C GLN A 4 -28.66 16.72 3.96
N SER A 5 -27.96 16.25 4.99
CA SER A 5 -27.12 15.06 4.90
C SER A 5 -28.02 13.83 4.85
N VAL A 6 -27.95 13.06 3.76
CA VAL A 6 -28.62 11.76 3.65
C VAL A 6 -27.69 10.70 4.23
N GLN A 7 -28.15 9.99 5.27
CA GLN A 7 -27.40 8.91 5.90
C GLN A 7 -28.04 7.57 5.49
N GLY A 8 -27.25 6.67 4.92
CA GLY A 8 -27.72 5.33 4.54
C GLY A 8 -27.97 4.45 5.77
N SER A 9 -28.97 3.59 5.70
CA SER A 9 -29.43 2.72 6.81
C SER A 9 -28.48 1.57 7.17
N TYR A 10 -27.40 1.39 6.39
CA TYR A 10 -26.45 0.30 6.53
C TYR A 10 -25.06 0.87 6.81
N VAL A 11 -24.37 0.28 7.79
CA VAL A 11 -22.93 0.51 7.96
C VAL A 11 -22.24 -0.04 6.71
N ALA A 12 -21.40 0.77 6.06
CA ALA A 12 -20.50 0.26 5.04
C ALA A 12 -19.49 -0.66 5.74
N ASP A 13 -19.83 -1.95 5.81
CA ASP A 13 -18.92 -2.96 6.32
C ASP A 13 -17.84 -3.26 5.27
N LEU A 14 -16.79 -2.45 5.28
CA LEU A 14 -15.58 -2.68 4.47
C LEU A 14 -14.72 -3.81 5.05
N SER A 15 -15.03 -4.31 6.26
CA SER A 15 -14.15 -5.18 7.03
C SER A 15 -14.20 -6.65 6.61
N THR A 16 -15.21 -7.06 5.83
CA THR A 16 -15.55 -8.48 5.83
C THR A 16 -14.64 -9.36 4.98
N HIS A 17 -13.87 -8.91 3.97
CA HIS A 17 -13.13 -9.88 3.11
C HIS A 17 -11.85 -9.42 2.38
N TYR A 18 -11.36 -8.19 2.56
CA TYR A 18 -10.15 -7.76 1.83
C TYR A 18 -8.87 -8.09 2.61
N LYS A 19 -8.25 -9.23 2.29
CA LYS A 19 -6.87 -9.54 2.72
C LYS A 19 -5.92 -8.66 1.93
N VAL A 20 -5.68 -7.43 2.39
CA VAL A 20 -4.71 -6.52 1.77
C VAL A 20 -3.47 -6.39 2.64
N LEU A 21 -2.33 -6.20 1.98
CA LEU A 21 -1.08 -5.78 2.59
C LEU A 21 -0.77 -4.35 2.17
N LEU A 22 -0.45 -3.51 3.13
CA LEU A 22 -0.02 -2.14 2.92
C LEU A 22 1.51 -2.12 2.97
N LEU A 23 2.13 -1.78 1.86
CA LEU A 23 3.57 -1.69 1.72
C LEU A 23 3.98 -0.24 1.90
N TYR A 24 4.70 0.05 2.97
CA TYR A 24 5.32 1.34 3.25
C TYR A 24 6.82 1.26 3.01
N THR A 25 7.42 2.39 2.65
CA THR A 25 8.88 2.48 2.51
C THR A 25 9.37 3.90 2.78
N ASP A 26 10.59 4.04 3.30
CA ASP A 26 11.17 5.32 3.68
C ASP A 26 11.63 6.18 2.48
N ILE A 27 11.65 5.61 1.28
CA ILE A 27 12.10 6.29 0.05
C ILE A 27 10.98 7.04 -0.70
N ILE A 28 9.73 6.96 -0.26
CA ILE A 28 8.59 7.59 -0.94
C ILE A 28 8.23 8.89 -0.23
N GLU A 29 7.94 9.95 -0.99
CA GLU A 29 7.42 11.18 -0.38
C GLU A 29 6.07 10.87 0.33
N PRO A 30 5.88 11.31 1.58
CA PRO A 30 4.63 11.07 2.30
C PRO A 30 3.43 11.61 1.53
N GLN A 31 2.36 10.82 1.44
CA GLN A 31 1.12 11.16 0.75
C GLN A 31 -0.08 10.93 1.68
N ILE A 32 -1.22 11.53 1.34
CA ILE A 32 -2.46 11.34 2.09
C ILE A 32 -2.96 9.91 1.86
N VAL A 33 -3.16 9.16 2.95
CA VAL A 33 -3.67 7.80 2.97
C VAL A 33 -4.76 7.74 4.04
N GLY A 34 -6.02 7.74 3.63
CA GLY A 34 -7.14 7.86 4.56
C GLY A 34 -7.08 9.19 5.32
N ASP A 35 -6.98 9.11 6.64
CA ASP A 35 -6.88 10.24 7.58
C ASP A 35 -5.44 10.58 8.00
N VAL A 36 -4.43 9.86 7.49
CA VAL A 36 -3.02 10.07 7.83
C VAL A 36 -2.18 10.49 6.62
N THR A 37 -1.00 11.04 6.88
CA THR A 37 0.04 11.26 5.86
C THR A 37 1.16 10.25 6.08
N ALA A 38 1.43 9.40 5.09
CA ALA A 38 2.36 8.29 5.22
C ALA A 38 3.07 7.96 3.89
N PRO A 39 4.29 7.40 3.92
CA PRO A 39 5.03 7.04 2.71
C PRO A 39 4.59 5.66 2.21
N LEU A 40 3.31 5.54 1.84
CA LEU A 40 2.72 4.32 1.30
C LEU A 40 3.19 4.10 -0.15
N LEU A 41 3.82 2.97 -0.42
CA LEU A 41 4.19 2.56 -1.76
C LEU A 41 2.99 1.96 -2.51
N ARG A 42 2.27 1.03 -1.86
CA ARG A 42 1.18 0.29 -2.49
C ARG A 42 0.30 -0.45 -1.48
N ILE A 43 -0.96 -0.65 -1.88
CA ILE A 43 -1.85 -1.65 -1.30
C ILE A 43 -1.90 -2.85 -2.27
N VAL A 44 -1.58 -4.04 -1.75
CA VAL A 44 -1.56 -5.29 -2.53
C VAL A 44 -2.65 -6.20 -1.99
N SER A 45 -3.54 -6.66 -2.87
CA SER A 45 -4.51 -7.70 -2.53
C SER A 45 -3.80 -9.05 -2.46
N VAL A 46 -4.03 -9.78 -1.38
CA VAL A 46 -3.58 -11.15 -1.18
C VAL A 46 -4.76 -12.08 -1.48
N SER A 47 -4.54 -12.99 -2.41
CA SER A 47 -5.45 -14.08 -2.76
C SER A 47 -4.75 -15.42 -2.57
N GLY A 48 -5.40 -16.52 -2.92
CA GLY A 48 -4.76 -17.85 -2.88
C GLY A 48 -4.79 -18.53 -1.51
N GLN A 49 -4.24 -19.74 -1.50
CA GLN A 49 -4.17 -20.65 -0.35
C GLN A 49 -2.76 -20.74 0.24
N ASP A 50 -2.64 -21.35 1.43
CA ASP A 50 -1.33 -21.58 2.04
C ASP A 50 -0.44 -22.41 1.11
N GLY A 51 0.82 -22.00 0.94
CA GLY A 51 1.77 -22.60 0.02
C GLY A 51 1.69 -22.13 -1.43
N GLU A 52 0.67 -21.37 -1.84
CA GLU A 52 0.59 -20.80 -3.18
C GLU A 52 1.44 -19.52 -3.32
N LEU A 53 2.15 -19.40 -4.45
CA LEU A 53 2.82 -18.15 -4.78
C LEU A 53 1.80 -17.13 -5.28
N VAL A 54 1.58 -16.09 -4.50
CA VAL A 54 0.74 -14.96 -4.87
C VAL A 54 1.63 -13.85 -5.41
N SER A 55 1.43 -13.49 -6.68
CA SER A 55 2.18 -12.42 -7.34
C SER A 55 1.23 -11.38 -7.91
N ALA A 56 1.44 -10.12 -7.55
CA ALA A 56 0.74 -8.98 -8.12
C ALA A 56 1.63 -8.30 -9.16
N GLN A 57 1.29 -8.45 -10.44
CA GLN A 57 1.96 -7.76 -11.55
C GLN A 57 1.09 -6.62 -12.07
N TYR A 58 1.70 -5.46 -12.28
CA TYR A 58 1.00 -4.27 -12.74
C TYR A 58 1.61 -3.79 -14.05
N GLU A 59 0.86 -3.90 -15.15
CA GLU A 59 1.32 -3.48 -16.50
C GLU A 59 1.62 -1.99 -16.59
N ARG A 60 0.89 -1.17 -15.82
CA ARG A 60 1.10 0.27 -15.71
C ARG A 60 1.48 0.63 -14.27
N PRO A 61 2.79 0.65 -13.95
CA PRO A 61 3.25 1.04 -12.63
C PRO A 61 2.82 2.47 -12.31
N HIS A 62 2.23 2.67 -11.14
CA HIS A 62 1.98 4.00 -10.61
C HIS A 62 3.28 4.48 -9.95
N TYR A 63 4.02 5.32 -10.67
CA TYR A 63 5.26 5.91 -10.16
C TYR A 63 4.93 7.00 -9.14
N LEU A 64 5.53 6.87 -7.97
CA LEU A 64 5.46 7.85 -6.89
C LEU A 64 6.78 8.61 -6.80
N PRO A 65 6.75 9.87 -6.35
CA PRO A 65 7.97 10.65 -6.14
C PRO A 65 8.82 10.04 -5.01
N VAL A 66 10.12 10.06 -5.22
CA VAL A 66 11.12 9.54 -4.29
C VAL A 66 11.60 10.67 -3.38
N SER A 67 11.64 10.45 -2.07
CA SER A 67 11.96 11.46 -1.05
C SER A 67 13.43 11.89 -1.01
N ARG A 68 14.34 11.11 -1.61
CA ARG A 68 15.79 11.35 -1.62
C ARG A 68 16.46 10.94 -2.93
N LYS A 69 17.55 11.63 -3.29
CA LYS A 69 18.31 11.41 -4.54
C LYS A 69 19.31 10.26 -4.46
N THR A 70 19.87 10.05 -3.28
CA THR A 70 20.81 8.95 -2.98
C THR A 70 20.13 8.00 -2.02
N ILE A 71 20.22 6.70 -2.29
CA ILE A 71 19.56 5.65 -1.51
C ILE A 71 20.62 4.61 -1.16
N ASP A 72 21.03 4.58 0.10
CA ASP A 72 21.98 3.57 0.61
C ASP A 72 21.24 2.36 1.19
N THR A 73 20.10 2.63 1.83
CA THR A 73 19.21 1.62 2.42
C THR A 73 17.78 1.86 1.97
N ILE A 74 16.95 0.82 1.98
CA ILE A 74 15.52 0.91 1.74
C ILE A 74 14.85 0.12 2.86
N GLU A 75 14.12 0.81 3.72
CA GLU A 75 13.30 0.15 4.72
C GLU A 75 11.94 -0.18 4.12
N MET A 76 11.50 -1.43 4.28
CA MET A 76 10.19 -1.90 3.82
C MET A 76 9.37 -2.31 5.04
N ASN A 77 8.21 -1.70 5.21
CA ASN A 77 7.27 -2.02 6.26
C ASN A 77 5.99 -2.59 5.65
N ILE A 78 5.71 -3.87 5.90
CA ILE A 78 4.50 -4.53 5.40
C ILE A 78 3.51 -4.63 6.56
N ARG A 79 2.33 -4.02 6.38
CA ARG A 79 1.31 -3.90 7.41
C ARG A 79 -0.02 -4.50 6.96
N LEU A 80 -0.79 -4.96 7.94
CA LEU A 80 -2.20 -5.30 7.78
C LEU A 80 -3.03 -4.03 7.59
N HIS A 81 -4.29 -4.19 7.18
CA HIS A 81 -5.24 -3.07 7.08
C HIS A 81 -5.47 -2.36 8.43
N THR A 82 -5.22 -3.04 9.55
CA THR A 82 -5.26 -2.47 10.91
C THR A 82 -4.09 -1.53 11.19
N GLY A 83 -3.08 -1.50 10.31
CA GLY A 83 -1.83 -0.76 10.52
C GLY A 83 -0.78 -1.54 11.31
N GLU A 84 -1.08 -2.73 11.84
CA GLU A 84 -0.08 -3.56 12.52
C GLU A 84 0.90 -4.19 11.52
N LEU A 85 2.13 -4.52 11.97
CA LEU A 85 3.06 -5.30 11.16
C LEU A 85 2.45 -6.67 10.84
N VAL A 86 2.68 -7.16 9.62
CA VAL A 86 2.27 -8.51 9.26
C VAL A 86 3.04 -9.52 10.11
N PRO A 87 2.37 -10.44 10.83
CA PRO A 87 3.02 -11.45 11.64
C PRO A 87 3.52 -12.60 10.74
N PHE A 88 4.61 -12.38 10.01
CA PHE A 88 5.21 -13.43 9.18
C PHE A 88 5.77 -14.54 10.06
N GLU A 89 5.06 -15.67 10.13
CA GLU A 89 5.56 -16.88 10.81
C GLU A 89 6.42 -17.77 9.89
N ARG A 90 6.09 -17.78 8.59
CA ARG A 90 6.68 -18.66 7.58
C ARG A 90 6.61 -18.04 6.19
N GLY A 91 7.36 -18.61 5.25
CA GLY A 91 7.34 -18.20 3.84
C GLY A 91 8.41 -17.17 3.49
N ARG A 92 8.31 -16.61 2.27
CA ARG A 92 9.25 -15.61 1.74
C ARG A 92 8.46 -14.51 1.04
N SER A 93 8.86 -13.26 1.26
CA SER A 93 8.29 -12.09 0.59
C SER A 93 9.34 -11.48 -0.33
N TYR A 94 8.90 -11.05 -1.52
CA TYR A 94 9.76 -10.44 -2.52
C TYR A 94 9.15 -9.11 -2.93
N VAL A 95 9.96 -8.05 -2.95
CA VAL A 95 9.56 -6.73 -3.45
C VAL A 95 10.47 -6.37 -4.61
N LYS A 96 9.88 -5.98 -5.74
CA LYS A 96 10.59 -5.44 -6.90
C LYS A 96 10.26 -3.96 -7.03
N LEU A 97 11.29 -3.12 -7.00
CA LEU A 97 11.18 -1.67 -7.16
C LEU A 97 11.67 -1.24 -8.54
N HIS A 98 10.92 -0.36 -9.19
CA HIS A 98 11.29 0.24 -10.47
C HIS A 98 11.54 1.73 -10.26
N PHE A 99 12.74 2.20 -10.55
CA PHE A 99 13.10 3.61 -10.50
C PHE A 99 13.10 4.19 -11.91
N ARG A 100 12.45 5.34 -12.09
CA ARG A 100 12.42 6.05 -13.35
C ARG A 100 12.75 7.52 -13.13
N GLN A 101 13.77 8.00 -13.84
CA GLN A 101 14.09 9.43 -13.83
C GLN A 101 12.91 10.22 -14.41
N LYS A 102 12.42 11.20 -13.66
CA LYS A 102 11.41 12.13 -14.12
C LYS A 102 12.11 13.19 -14.97
N PHE A 103 11.92 13.12 -16.28
CA PHE A 103 12.27 14.25 -17.15
C PHE A 103 11.17 15.29 -16.97
N LEU A 104 11.53 16.45 -16.42
CA LEU A 104 10.65 17.62 -16.44
C LEU A 104 10.68 18.14 -17.89
N SER A 105 9.56 18.00 -18.60
CA SER A 105 9.31 18.68 -19.87
C SER A 105 8.91 20.12 -19.63
#